data_AF-A0A3N5GGX8-F1
#
_entry.id   AF-A0A3N5GGX8-F1
#
_cell.length_a   1.000
_cell.length_b   1.000
_cell.length_c   1.000
_cell.angle_alpha   90.00
_cell.angle_beta   90.00
_cell.angle_gamma   90.00
#
_symmetry.space_group_name_H-M   'P 1'
#
loop_
_entity.id
_entity.type
_entity.pdbx_description
1 polymer ?
#
loop_
_entity_poly.entity_id
_entity_poly.type
_entity_poly.pdbx_seq_one_letter_code
_entity_poly.pdbx_strand_id
1 'polypeptide(L)'
;MLTNKAAIVIALALSFAAPSLSLATSAGGVIQPANNDVENVASLQRGARNFVNYCMGCHSARYVRYSRLGADLGLSEAQVIENMMFTGERVHDTMRAAIRPEDAARWFGAAPPDLSLIARSRGPDYLYSFLKSFYVDPTRPTGVNNLVLPGTSMPHVLWSLQGYQRAVYDGESDAEHNAVHKKFKGFEIAETGSLSPE
;
A
#
# COMPACT_ATOMS: atom_id res chain seq x y z
N MET A 1 80.01 -10.73 -28.57
CA MET A 1 79.04 -9.84 -29.25
C MET A 1 77.71 -9.97 -28.54
N LEU A 2 77.20 -8.85 -28.03
CA LEU A 2 76.01 -8.74 -27.21
C LEU A 2 74.76 -9.23 -27.96
N THR A 3 73.79 -9.79 -27.24
CA THR A 3 72.43 -9.21 -27.16
C THR A 3 71.56 -9.97 -26.15
N ASN A 4 71.20 -9.25 -25.08
CA ASN A 4 70.06 -9.53 -24.22
C ASN A 4 68.77 -9.55 -25.02
N LYS A 5 67.90 -10.54 -24.80
CA LYS A 5 66.46 -10.40 -25.00
C LYS A 5 65.72 -11.06 -23.85
N ALA A 6 65.39 -10.25 -22.86
CA ALA A 6 64.40 -10.56 -21.84
C ALA A 6 63.03 -10.75 -22.54
N ALA A 7 62.45 -11.94 -22.42
CA ALA A 7 61.10 -12.23 -22.89
C ALA A 7 60.14 -12.13 -21.70
N ILE A 8 59.52 -10.94 -21.65
CA ILE A 8 58.28 -10.53 -20.99
C ILE A 8 57.41 -11.71 -20.50
N VAL A 9 57.28 -11.82 -19.17
CA VAL A 9 56.26 -12.65 -18.53
C VAL A 9 54.91 -11.95 -18.72
N ILE A 10 54.00 -12.63 -19.41
CA ILE A 10 52.60 -12.23 -19.62
C ILE A 10 51.89 -12.22 -18.26
N ALA A 11 51.70 -11.03 -17.68
CA ALA A 11 50.79 -10.84 -16.56
C ALA A 11 49.36 -10.81 -17.11
N LEU A 12 48.73 -11.99 -17.19
CA LEU A 12 47.31 -12.12 -17.48
C LEU A 12 46.52 -11.65 -16.25
N ALA A 13 46.30 -10.34 -16.16
CA ALA A 13 45.40 -9.74 -15.18
C ALA A 13 43.97 -10.16 -15.51
N LEU A 14 43.55 -11.29 -14.93
CA LEU A 14 42.17 -11.78 -14.96
C LEU A 14 41.29 -10.78 -14.20
N SER A 15 40.80 -9.79 -14.95
CA SER A 15 39.81 -8.84 -14.47
C SER A 15 38.50 -9.60 -14.29
N PHE A 16 38.27 -10.12 -13.09
CA PHE A 16 36.96 -10.60 -12.67
C PHE A 16 36.02 -9.38 -12.61
N ALA A 17 35.44 -9.03 -13.74
CA ALA A 17 34.25 -8.22 -13.79
C ALA A 17 33.14 -9.05 -13.14
N ALA A 18 32.94 -8.85 -11.84
CA ALA A 18 31.74 -9.34 -11.17
C ALA A 18 30.54 -8.82 -11.99
N PRO A 19 29.62 -9.69 -12.45
CA PRO A 19 28.38 -9.20 -13.00
C PRO A 19 27.70 -8.45 -11.86
N SER A 20 27.65 -7.14 -11.97
CA SER A 20 26.82 -6.30 -11.11
C SER A 20 25.42 -6.85 -11.27
N LEU A 21 24.94 -7.55 -10.25
CA LEU A 21 23.56 -7.99 -10.19
C LEU A 21 22.72 -6.72 -10.06
N SER A 22 22.46 -6.11 -11.20
CA SER A 22 21.56 -4.99 -11.33
C SER A 22 20.20 -5.57 -11.03
N LEU A 23 19.69 -5.36 -9.81
CA LEU A 23 18.26 -5.49 -9.59
C LEU A 23 17.62 -4.51 -10.57
N ALA A 24 17.09 -5.06 -11.67
CA ALA A 24 16.15 -4.36 -12.50
C ALA A 24 14.96 -4.02 -11.59
N THR A 25 14.96 -2.82 -11.03
CA THR A 25 13.72 -2.21 -10.55
C THR A 25 12.89 -2.07 -11.81
N SER A 26 11.89 -2.94 -11.94
CA SER A 26 10.97 -2.93 -13.07
C SER A 26 10.41 -1.52 -13.20
N ALA A 27 10.80 -0.84 -14.27
CA ALA A 27 10.11 0.35 -14.71
C ALA A 27 8.74 -0.10 -15.26
N GLY A 28 7.81 -0.40 -14.36
CA GLY A 28 6.51 -1.01 -14.65
C GLY A 28 6.03 -1.90 -13.51
N GLY A 29 4.99 -1.46 -12.80
CA GLY A 29 4.31 -2.25 -11.78
C GLY A 29 3.87 -1.38 -10.63
N VAL A 30 2.69 -0.77 -10.73
CA VAL A 30 2.04 -0.09 -9.58
C VAL A 30 1.90 -1.06 -8.38
N ILE A 31 1.86 -2.36 -8.65
CA ILE A 31 1.73 -3.42 -7.66
C ILE A 31 3.09 -3.82 -7.08
N GLN A 32 3.25 -3.60 -5.77
CA GLN A 32 4.37 -4.00 -4.94
C GLN A 32 3.98 -5.20 -4.06
N PRO A 33 4.93 -6.12 -3.78
CA PRO A 33 4.68 -7.25 -2.90
C PRO A 33 4.41 -6.78 -1.47
N ALA A 34 3.33 -7.26 -0.86
CA ALA A 34 2.95 -6.92 0.50
C ALA A 34 3.85 -7.58 1.55
N ASN A 35 4.47 -8.71 1.21
CA ASN A 35 5.34 -9.51 2.08
C ASN A 35 4.72 -9.79 3.46
N ASN A 36 3.41 -9.98 3.52
CA ASN A 36 2.70 -10.24 4.77
C ASN A 36 2.85 -11.70 5.20
N ASP A 37 3.04 -11.88 6.51
CA ASP A 37 3.07 -13.19 7.14
C ASP A 37 1.79 -13.38 7.98
N VAL A 38 1.01 -14.40 7.64
CA VAL A 38 -0.25 -14.75 8.33
C VAL A 38 -0.04 -15.53 9.62
N GLU A 39 1.19 -15.96 9.90
CA GLU A 39 1.55 -16.61 11.17
C GLU A 39 2.07 -15.57 12.18
N ASN A 40 2.42 -14.36 11.74
CA ASN A 40 2.87 -13.28 12.60
C ASN A 40 1.70 -12.61 13.33
N VAL A 41 1.31 -13.19 14.47
CA VAL A 41 0.21 -12.69 15.31
C VAL A 41 0.39 -11.23 15.72
N ALA A 42 1.61 -10.79 16.03
CA ALA A 42 1.85 -9.39 16.40
C ALA A 42 1.57 -8.42 15.23
N SER A 43 1.90 -8.82 14.00
CA SER A 43 1.55 -8.08 12.79
C SER A 43 0.05 -8.07 12.57
N LEU A 44 -0.62 -9.21 12.73
CA LEU A 44 -2.08 -9.31 12.60
C LEU A 44 -2.82 -8.48 13.64
N GLN A 45 -2.33 -8.40 14.88
CA GLN A 45 -2.89 -7.51 15.92
C GLN A 45 -2.77 -6.03 15.52
N ARG A 46 -1.63 -5.59 14.97
CA ARG A 46 -1.50 -4.23 14.42
C ARG A 46 -2.44 -4.01 13.24
N GLY A 47 -2.61 -5.01 12.38
CA GLY A 47 -3.55 -5.01 11.26
C GLY A 47 -5.00 -4.84 11.73
N ALA A 48 -5.42 -5.61 12.72
CA ALA A 48 -6.76 -5.50 13.31
C ALA A 48 -7.01 -4.12 13.94
N ARG A 49 -6.05 -3.63 14.74
CA ARG A 49 -6.10 -2.27 15.27
C ARG A 49 -6.23 -1.23 14.16
N ASN A 50 -5.41 -1.31 13.12
CA ASN A 50 -5.44 -0.34 12.03
C ASN A 50 -6.75 -0.43 11.22
N PHE A 51 -7.26 -1.63 10.96
CA PHE A 51 -8.53 -1.83 10.28
C PHE A 51 -9.68 -1.17 11.05
N VAL A 52 -9.79 -1.44 12.35
CA VAL A 52 -10.85 -0.88 13.20
C VAL A 52 -10.77 0.65 13.22
N ASN A 53 -9.57 1.23 13.38
CA ASN A 53 -9.41 2.66 13.57
C ASN A 53 -9.47 3.49 12.28
N TYR A 54 -9.01 2.95 11.14
CA TYR A 54 -8.91 3.71 9.89
C TYR A 54 -9.90 3.26 8.80
N CYS A 55 -10.35 2.00 8.85
CA CYS A 55 -11.14 1.41 7.76
C CYS A 55 -12.60 1.21 8.16
N MET A 56 -12.86 0.76 9.39
CA MET A 56 -14.18 0.35 9.86
C MET A 56 -15.18 1.52 10.00
N GLY A 57 -14.72 2.76 9.91
CA GLY A 57 -15.62 3.90 9.73
C GLY A 57 -16.45 3.79 8.44
N CYS A 58 -15.87 3.26 7.36
CA CYS A 58 -16.49 3.19 6.05
C CYS A 58 -16.73 1.76 5.54
N HIS A 59 -15.86 0.82 5.90
CA HIS A 59 -15.85 -0.53 5.38
C HIS A 59 -16.26 -1.56 6.43
N SER A 60 -17.09 -2.51 6.02
CA SER A 60 -17.44 -3.66 6.87
C SER A 60 -16.48 -4.83 6.63
N ALA A 61 -16.37 -5.72 7.61
CA ALA A 61 -15.91 -7.09 7.42
C ALA A 61 -17.01 -8.02 7.92
N ARG A 62 -18.16 -8.01 7.21
CA ARG A 62 -19.41 -8.63 7.67
C ARG A 62 -19.37 -10.14 7.87
N TYR A 63 -18.33 -10.84 7.39
CA TYR A 63 -18.13 -12.27 7.64
C TYR A 63 -17.18 -12.57 8.81
N VAL A 64 -16.62 -11.53 9.43
CA VAL A 64 -15.73 -11.65 10.60
C VAL A 64 -16.50 -11.30 11.86
N ARG A 65 -16.51 -12.21 12.84
CA ARG A 65 -17.06 -11.97 14.19
C ARG A 65 -15.97 -11.49 15.13
N TYR A 66 -16.29 -10.57 16.03
CA TYR A 66 -15.33 -10.06 17.03
C TYR A 66 -14.74 -11.19 17.89
N SER A 67 -15.56 -12.15 18.32
CA SER A 67 -15.09 -13.30 19.10
C SER A 67 -14.08 -14.17 18.35
N ARG A 68 -14.27 -14.34 17.02
CA ARG A 68 -13.36 -15.13 16.20
C ARG A 68 -12.04 -14.38 15.98
N LEU A 69 -12.12 -13.08 15.69
CA LEU A 69 -10.95 -12.20 15.60
C LEU A 69 -10.11 -12.28 16.89
N GLY A 70 -10.75 -12.15 18.06
CA GLY A 70 -10.05 -12.23 19.35
C GLY A 70 -9.34 -13.57 19.54
N ALA A 71 -10.04 -14.67 19.30
CA ALA A 71 -9.48 -16.02 19.44
C ALA A 71 -8.28 -16.26 18.52
N ASP A 72 -8.37 -15.86 17.25
CA ASP A 72 -7.29 -16.05 16.27
C ASP A 72 -6.06 -15.17 16.57
N LEU A 73 -6.26 -14.03 17.25
CA LEU A 73 -5.20 -13.09 17.60
C LEU A 73 -4.68 -13.24 19.03
N GLY A 74 -5.18 -14.22 19.80
CA GLY A 74 -4.80 -14.41 21.20
C GLY A 74 -5.19 -13.24 22.11
N LEU A 75 -6.28 -12.53 21.78
CA LEU A 75 -6.81 -11.42 22.57
C LEU A 75 -7.91 -11.90 23.50
N SER A 76 -7.96 -11.35 24.72
CA SER A 76 -9.08 -11.59 25.63
C SER A 76 -10.35 -10.93 25.12
N GLU A 77 -11.50 -11.46 25.50
CA GLU A 77 -12.80 -10.85 25.18
C GLU A 77 -12.87 -9.40 25.67
N ALA A 78 -12.35 -9.11 26.87
CA ALA A 78 -12.28 -7.76 27.41
C ALA A 78 -11.45 -6.82 26.51
N GLN A 79 -10.30 -7.27 26.01
CA GLN A 79 -9.48 -6.48 25.08
C GLN A 79 -10.23 -6.18 23.78
N VAL A 80 -10.96 -7.15 23.24
CA VAL A 80 -11.75 -6.96 22.01
C VAL A 80 -12.89 -5.98 22.23
N ILE A 81 -13.64 -6.12 23.33
CA ILE A 81 -14.75 -5.22 23.68
C ILE A 81 -14.23 -3.78 23.85
N GLU A 82 -13.20 -3.60 24.67
CA GLU A 82 -12.68 -2.28 25.02
C GLU A 82 -12.02 -1.56 23.84
N ASN A 83 -11.32 -2.28 22.97
CA ASN A 83 -10.44 -1.67 21.96
C ASN A 83 -10.91 -1.82 20.51
N MET A 84 -11.90 -2.68 20.23
CA MET A 84 -12.27 -3.01 18.85
C MET A 84 -13.76 -2.89 18.54
N MET A 85 -14.64 -3.01 19.53
CA MET A 85 -16.10 -3.03 19.34
C MET A 85 -16.73 -1.62 19.39
N PHE A 86 -16.32 -0.72 18.50
CA PHE A 86 -16.90 0.63 18.43
C PHE A 86 -18.30 0.66 17.78
N THR A 87 -18.65 -0.35 16.98
CA THR A 87 -19.93 -0.42 16.23
C THR A 87 -20.73 -1.69 16.54
N GLY A 88 -20.22 -2.58 17.38
CA GLY A 88 -20.85 -3.85 17.75
C GLY A 88 -21.35 -3.81 19.19
N GLU A 89 -22.44 -4.54 19.48
CA GLU A 89 -23.03 -4.60 20.82
C GLU A 89 -22.63 -5.87 21.57
N ARG A 90 -22.45 -6.98 20.84
CA ARG A 90 -22.13 -8.30 21.40
C ARG A 90 -20.87 -8.86 20.76
N VAL A 91 -20.08 -9.60 21.51
CA VAL A 91 -18.81 -10.19 21.01
C VAL A 91 -19.04 -11.16 19.83
N HIS A 92 -20.23 -11.73 19.70
CA HIS A 92 -20.60 -12.58 18.58
C HIS A 92 -21.09 -11.82 17.35
N ASP A 93 -21.23 -10.50 17.42
CA ASP A 93 -21.61 -9.68 16.27
C ASP A 93 -20.49 -9.67 15.23
N THR A 94 -20.90 -9.37 14.00
CA THR A 94 -19.99 -9.18 12.88
C THR A 94 -19.50 -7.74 12.80
N MET A 95 -18.30 -7.53 12.28
CA MET A 95 -17.71 -6.19 12.14
C MET A 95 -18.43 -5.38 11.05
N ARG A 96 -19.19 -4.36 11.45
CA ARG A 96 -19.98 -3.50 10.55
C ARG A 96 -19.42 -2.08 10.50
N ALA A 97 -19.52 -1.49 9.32
CA ALA A 97 -19.15 -0.10 9.10
C ALA A 97 -20.03 0.84 9.94
N ALA A 98 -19.44 1.93 10.44
CA ALA A 98 -20.19 2.97 11.12
C ALA A 98 -21.06 3.80 10.16
N ILE A 99 -20.57 4.04 8.93
CA ILE A 99 -21.31 4.80 7.93
C ILE A 99 -22.51 4.00 7.38
N ARG A 100 -23.63 4.69 7.16
CA ARG A 100 -24.79 4.11 6.48
C ARG A 100 -24.59 4.14 4.96
N PRO A 101 -25.01 3.10 4.21
CA PRO A 101 -24.79 3.04 2.76
C PRO A 101 -25.34 4.25 1.99
N GLU A 102 -26.49 4.79 2.40
CA GLU A 102 -27.13 5.96 1.79
C GLU A 102 -26.32 7.25 1.99
N ASP A 103 -25.67 7.41 3.16
CA ASP A 103 -24.80 8.54 3.44
C ASP A 103 -23.52 8.43 2.63
N ALA A 104 -22.96 7.23 2.54
CA ALA A 104 -21.76 6.98 1.76
C ALA A 104 -21.99 7.20 0.26
N ALA A 105 -23.14 6.78 -0.28
CA ALA A 105 -23.51 7.06 -1.67
C ALA A 105 -23.66 8.58 -1.92
N ARG A 106 -24.24 9.31 -0.96
CA ARG A 106 -24.41 10.76 -1.07
C ARG A 106 -23.08 11.52 -1.02
N TRP A 107 -22.14 11.09 -0.17
CA TRP A 107 -20.87 11.80 0.06
C TRP A 107 -19.74 11.36 -0.88
N PHE A 108 -19.70 10.08 -1.26
CA PHE A 108 -18.61 9.48 -2.05
C PHE A 108 -19.08 8.94 -3.42
N GLY A 109 -20.37 9.06 -3.74
CA GLY A 109 -20.95 8.61 -5.00
C GLY A 109 -21.32 7.12 -5.04
N ALA A 110 -20.80 6.31 -4.12
CA ALA A 110 -21.14 4.90 -3.99
C ALA A 110 -20.92 4.40 -2.56
N ALA A 111 -21.61 3.32 -2.19
CA ALA A 111 -21.33 2.61 -0.95
C ALA A 111 -19.95 1.91 -1.04
N PRO A 112 -19.09 2.02 -0.02
CA PRO A 112 -17.81 1.33 0.03
C PRO A 112 -17.99 -0.19 -0.02
N PRO A 113 -17.08 -0.93 -0.67
CA PRO A 113 -17.13 -2.38 -0.69
C PRO A 113 -16.95 -2.98 0.71
N ASP A 114 -17.55 -4.15 0.91
CA ASP A 114 -17.23 -5.01 2.05
C ASP A 114 -15.83 -5.61 1.87
N LEU A 115 -15.04 -5.64 2.94
CA LEU A 115 -13.65 -6.07 2.90
C LEU A 115 -13.44 -7.49 3.44
N SER A 116 -14.48 -8.24 3.79
CA SER A 116 -14.33 -9.59 4.38
C SER A 116 -13.47 -10.53 3.56
N LEU A 117 -13.51 -10.40 2.24
CA LEU A 117 -12.79 -11.27 1.30
C LEU A 117 -11.92 -10.47 0.32
N ILE A 118 -11.63 -9.20 0.61
CA ILE A 118 -10.94 -8.34 -0.36
C ILE A 118 -9.55 -8.87 -0.71
N ALA A 119 -8.79 -9.36 0.29
CA ALA A 119 -7.49 -9.97 0.08
C ALA A 119 -7.55 -11.23 -0.78
N ARG A 120 -8.64 -12.01 -0.71
CA ARG A 120 -8.85 -13.18 -1.58
C ARG A 120 -9.24 -12.78 -3.01
N SER A 121 -10.05 -11.73 -3.15
CA SER A 121 -10.56 -11.29 -4.46
C SER A 121 -9.57 -10.47 -5.28
N ARG A 122 -8.67 -9.72 -4.63
CA ARG A 122 -7.72 -8.80 -5.28
C ARG A 122 -6.25 -9.12 -5.01
N GLY A 123 -5.96 -9.92 -3.99
CA GLY A 123 -4.60 -10.20 -3.52
C GLY A 123 -4.11 -9.19 -2.47
N PRO A 124 -3.20 -9.59 -1.56
CA PRO A 124 -2.62 -8.70 -0.56
C PRO A 124 -1.74 -7.60 -1.19
N ASP A 125 -1.02 -7.92 -2.26
CA ASP A 125 -0.17 -6.98 -2.99
C ASP A 125 -0.98 -5.81 -3.56
N TYR A 126 -2.18 -6.10 -4.07
CA TYR A 126 -3.11 -5.07 -4.52
C TYR A 126 -3.48 -4.11 -3.38
N LEU A 127 -3.82 -4.65 -2.20
CA LEU A 127 -4.21 -3.84 -1.04
C LEU A 127 -3.05 -2.97 -0.57
N TYR A 128 -1.87 -3.56 -0.41
CA TYR A 128 -0.66 -2.86 0.00
C TYR A 128 -0.36 -1.69 -0.95
N SER A 129 -0.39 -1.98 -2.24
CA SER A 129 -0.10 -1.00 -3.29
C SER A 129 -1.16 0.09 -3.36
N PHE A 130 -2.44 -0.28 -3.25
CA PHE A 130 -3.54 0.66 -3.25
C PHE A 130 -3.41 1.64 -2.07
N LEU A 131 -3.14 1.14 -0.87
CA LEU A 131 -2.99 1.99 0.32
C LEU A 131 -1.76 2.90 0.25
N LYS A 132 -0.66 2.47 -0.38
CA LYS A 132 0.58 3.24 -0.47
C LYS A 132 0.68 4.18 -1.67
N SER A 133 -0.25 4.13 -2.62
CA SER A 133 -0.16 4.85 -3.90
C SER A 133 -1.13 6.01 -4.06
N PHE A 134 -1.67 6.53 -2.94
CA PHE A 134 -2.38 7.81 -2.96
C PHE A 134 -1.41 8.97 -3.22
N TYR A 135 -1.80 9.90 -4.08
CA TYR A 135 -1.02 11.11 -4.36
C TYR A 135 -1.93 12.33 -4.47
N VAL A 136 -1.37 13.51 -4.22
CA VAL A 136 -2.10 14.79 -4.29
C VAL A 136 -2.54 15.07 -5.72
N ASP A 137 -3.84 15.32 -5.89
CA ASP A 137 -4.47 15.69 -7.15
C ASP A 137 -5.65 16.65 -6.86
N PRO A 138 -5.42 17.97 -6.96
CA PRO A 138 -6.44 18.99 -6.67
C PRO A 138 -7.65 18.95 -7.62
N THR A 139 -7.58 18.20 -8.72
CA THR A 139 -8.71 18.04 -9.65
C THR A 139 -9.75 17.04 -9.12
N ARG A 140 -9.40 16.25 -8.10
CA ARG A 140 -10.29 15.26 -7.48
C ARG A 140 -11.07 15.89 -6.32
N PRO A 141 -12.33 15.49 -6.07
CA PRO A 141 -13.12 15.98 -4.94
C PRO A 141 -12.46 15.75 -3.57
N THR A 142 -11.68 14.68 -3.41
CA THR A 142 -10.96 14.34 -2.19
C THR A 142 -9.57 14.98 -2.09
N GLY A 143 -9.14 15.74 -3.11
CA GLY A 143 -7.80 16.32 -3.22
C GLY A 143 -6.67 15.32 -3.49
N VAL A 144 -7.01 14.03 -3.67
CA VAL A 144 -6.07 12.94 -3.93
C VAL A 144 -6.58 12.01 -5.01
N ASN A 145 -5.64 11.32 -5.65
CA ASN A 145 -5.90 10.25 -6.61
C ASN A 145 -5.01 9.05 -6.28
N ASN A 146 -5.15 7.94 -7.02
CA ASN A 146 -4.48 6.68 -6.71
C ASN A 146 -3.95 6.02 -7.99
N LEU A 147 -2.76 5.44 -7.93
CA LEU A 147 -2.17 4.78 -9.11
C LEU A 147 -2.80 3.40 -9.39
N VAL A 148 -3.21 2.66 -8.36
CA VAL A 148 -3.82 1.33 -8.51
C VAL A 148 -5.26 1.45 -9.02
N LEU A 149 -6.00 2.42 -8.49
CA LEU A 149 -7.37 2.69 -8.90
C LEU A 149 -7.57 4.18 -9.20
N PRO A 150 -7.20 4.64 -10.41
CA PRO A 150 -7.38 6.01 -10.82
C PRO A 150 -8.84 6.44 -10.71
N GLY A 151 -9.06 7.62 -10.14
CA GLY A 151 -10.38 8.20 -9.96
C GLY A 151 -11.18 7.62 -8.80
N THR A 152 -10.57 6.83 -7.93
CA THR A 152 -11.21 6.32 -6.71
C THR A 152 -11.89 7.45 -5.90
N SER A 153 -13.07 7.16 -5.35
CA SER A 153 -13.76 8.05 -4.41
C SER A 153 -13.21 7.95 -2.99
N MET A 154 -12.33 6.98 -2.72
CA MET A 154 -11.76 6.79 -1.39
C MET A 154 -10.77 7.93 -1.08
N PRO A 155 -10.91 8.63 0.06
CA PRO A 155 -9.91 9.59 0.50
C PRO A 155 -8.64 8.88 0.97
N HIS A 156 -7.54 9.62 1.10
CA HIS A 156 -6.30 9.07 1.65
C HIS A 156 -6.41 8.92 3.17
N VAL A 157 -7.00 7.83 3.65
CA VAL A 157 -7.29 7.64 5.09
C VAL A 157 -6.06 7.49 5.99
N LEU A 158 -4.88 7.26 5.39
CA LEU A 158 -3.60 7.10 6.11
C LEU A 158 -2.69 8.34 5.97
N TRP A 159 -3.22 9.48 5.50
CA TRP A 159 -2.43 10.69 5.22
C TRP A 159 -1.62 11.18 6.43
N SER A 160 -2.18 11.08 7.64
CA SER A 160 -1.47 11.52 8.85
C SER A 160 -0.31 10.59 9.20
N LEU A 161 -0.36 9.32 8.77
CA LEU A 161 0.69 8.33 9.00
C LEU A 161 1.75 8.38 7.90
N GLN A 162 1.32 8.32 6.63
CA GLN A 162 2.21 8.26 5.47
C GLN A 162 2.75 9.65 5.07
N GLY A 163 1.95 10.69 5.28
CA GLY A 163 2.16 12.00 4.67
C GLY A 163 1.51 12.10 3.29
N TYR A 164 1.53 13.30 2.72
CA TYR A 164 1.14 13.52 1.33
C TYR A 164 2.34 13.35 0.41
N GLN A 165 2.09 12.79 -0.77
CA GLN A 165 3.09 12.61 -1.81
C GLN A 165 2.55 13.06 -3.18
N ARG A 166 3.45 13.43 -4.09
CA ARG A 166 3.14 13.77 -5.48
C ARG A 166 3.68 12.69 -6.41
N ALA A 167 2.91 12.36 -7.44
CA ALA A 167 3.35 11.44 -8.48
C ALA A 167 4.24 12.18 -9.49
N VAL A 168 5.45 11.67 -9.68
CA VAL A 168 6.40 12.16 -10.68
C VAL A 168 6.31 11.27 -11.91
N TYR A 169 6.25 11.88 -13.08
CA TYR A 169 6.19 11.18 -14.37
C TYR A 169 7.33 11.64 -15.27
N ASP A 170 7.94 10.71 -15.98
CA ASP A 170 8.85 10.99 -17.09
C ASP A 170 8.06 11.06 -18.41
N GLY A 171 8.38 12.00 -19.29
CA GLY A 171 7.83 12.09 -20.66
C GLY A 171 7.57 13.54 -21.13
N GLU A 172 7.58 13.75 -22.45
CA GLU A 172 7.15 14.99 -23.08
C GLU A 172 5.60 15.02 -23.18
N SER A 173 4.99 16.19 -22.97
CA SER A 173 3.59 16.40 -23.33
C SER A 173 3.48 16.57 -24.85
N ASP A 174 2.49 15.95 -25.48
CA ASP A 174 2.14 16.34 -26.86
C ASP A 174 1.63 17.80 -26.89
N ALA A 175 1.60 18.39 -28.08
CA ALA A 175 1.13 19.77 -28.28
C ALA A 175 -0.32 20.01 -27.83
N GLU A 176 -1.10 18.94 -27.60
CA GLU A 176 -2.48 18.97 -27.15
C GLU A 176 -2.64 18.75 -25.63
N HIS A 177 -1.54 18.60 -24.88
CA HIS A 177 -1.53 18.29 -23.44
C HIS A 177 -2.25 16.99 -23.05
N ASN A 178 -2.43 16.06 -23.99
CA ASN A 178 -3.04 14.77 -23.71
C ASN A 178 -1.99 13.84 -23.04
N ALA A 179 -2.33 13.32 -21.86
CA ALA A 179 -1.42 12.60 -20.95
C ALA A 179 -1.03 11.19 -21.41
N VAL A 180 -0.95 10.92 -22.72
CA VAL A 180 -0.91 9.55 -23.28
C VAL A 180 0.44 8.85 -23.07
N HIS A 181 1.52 9.57 -22.72
CA HIS A 181 2.87 9.00 -22.58
C HIS A 181 3.62 9.39 -21.30
N LYS A 182 2.91 9.72 -20.22
CA LYS A 182 3.56 9.98 -18.93
C LYS A 182 3.86 8.65 -18.22
N LYS A 183 5.13 8.23 -18.20
CA LYS A 183 5.57 7.04 -17.48
C LYS A 183 5.78 7.40 -16.01
N PHE A 184 5.03 6.76 -15.10
CA PHE A 184 5.24 6.97 -13.66
C PHE A 184 6.68 6.61 -13.27
N LYS A 185 7.37 7.55 -12.63
CA LYS A 185 8.76 7.42 -12.19
C LYS A 185 8.86 7.08 -10.71
N GLY A 186 8.00 7.68 -9.89
CA GLY A 186 8.06 7.54 -8.44
C GLY A 186 7.25 8.60 -7.71
N PHE A 187 7.33 8.56 -6.39
CA PHE A 187 6.69 9.54 -5.52
C PHE A 187 7.72 10.49 -4.92
N GLU A 188 7.35 11.76 -4.79
CA GLU A 188 8.05 12.76 -3.99
C GLU A 188 7.19 13.15 -2.79
N ILE A 189 7.80 13.22 -1.60
CA ILE A 189 7.09 13.62 -0.38
C ILE A 189 6.74 15.10 -0.48
N ALA A 190 5.44 15.39 -0.37
CA ALA A 190 4.89 16.74 -0.35
C ALA A 190 4.72 17.26 1.08
N GLU A 191 4.31 16.39 1.99
CA GLU A 191 4.15 16.66 3.42
C GLU A 191 4.47 15.37 4.18
N THR A 192 5.27 15.45 5.24
CA THR A 192 5.71 14.27 5.99
C THR A 192 4.62 13.81 6.97
N GLY A 193 4.38 12.50 7.02
CA GLY A 193 3.49 11.88 8.01
C GLY A 193 4.18 11.55 9.32
N SER A 194 3.43 10.95 10.26
CA SER A 194 3.96 10.57 11.56
C SER A 194 4.81 9.29 11.55
N LEU A 195 4.74 8.48 10.49
CA LEU A 195 5.56 7.28 10.32
C LEU A 195 6.69 7.58 9.32
N SER A 196 7.86 7.01 9.56
CA SER A 196 8.90 7.01 8.53
C SER A 196 8.51 6.06 7.39
N PRO A 197 9.01 6.29 6.16
CA PRO A 197 8.76 5.41 5.01
C PRO A 197 9.36 3.99 5.11
N GLU A 198 10.00 3.66 6.24
CA GLU A 198 10.85 2.49 6.48
C GLU A 198 10.10 1.34 7.16
#